data_AF-A0A1M5PK56-F1
#
_entry.id   AF-A0A1M5PK56-F1
#
_cell.length_a   1.000
_cell.length_b   1.000
_cell.length_c   1.000
_cell.angle_alpha   90.00
_cell.angle_beta   90.00
_cell.angle_gamma   90.00
#
_symmetry.space_group_name_H-M   'P 1'
#
loop_
_entity.id
_entity.type
_entity.pdbx_description
1 polymer ?
#
loop_
_entity_poly.entity_id
_entity_poly.type
_entity_poly.pdbx_seq_one_letter_code
_entity_poly.pdbx_strand_id
1 'polypeptide(L)'
;MRLIAVLLALFMTGCAKNYNNEVATYEAVSNGYRITVNGMRGNMAHDPISLIFRGSSEVSEVINVPRISGIVQGNEIPTEKGHYKYLGFISFVDGKMIIDLQYDDYDRGTTPDSWWNGSYILKRAE
;
A
#
# COMPACT_ATOMS: atom_id res chain seq x y z
N MET A 1 -12.70 -30.07 34.00
CA MET A 1 -11.50 -29.98 33.12
C MET A 1 -11.81 -30.01 31.61
N ARG A 2 -13.06 -29.70 31.18
CA ARG A 2 -13.44 -29.66 29.74
C ARG A 2 -13.89 -28.27 29.25
N LEU A 3 -14.17 -27.32 30.15
CA LEU A 3 -14.56 -25.95 29.79
C LEU A 3 -13.37 -25.04 29.41
N ILE A 4 -12.19 -25.27 29.99
CA ILE A 4 -11.00 -24.43 29.73
C ILE A 4 -10.46 -24.63 28.31
N ALA A 5 -10.62 -25.83 27.75
CA ALA A 5 -10.18 -26.14 26.38
C ALA A 5 -11.03 -25.44 25.30
N VAL A 6 -12.29 -25.10 25.59
CA VAL A 6 -13.18 -24.41 24.64
C VAL A 6 -12.91 -22.89 24.61
N LEU A 7 -12.54 -22.31 25.76
CA LEU A 7 -12.17 -20.88 25.86
C LEU A 7 -10.83 -20.55 25.19
N LEU A 8 -9.88 -21.51 25.15
CA LEU A 8 -8.58 -21.30 24.50
C LEU A 8 -8.64 -21.43 22.96
N ALA A 9 -9.64 -22.13 22.42
CA ALA A 9 -9.83 -22.30 20.98
C ALA A 9 -10.42 -21.05 20.28
N LEU A 10 -11.05 -20.15 21.03
CA LEU A 10 -11.62 -18.89 20.51
C LEU A 10 -10.59 -17.77 20.29
N PHE A 11 -9.33 -17.96 20.70
CA PHE A 11 -8.25 -16.98 20.50
C PHE A 11 -7.50 -17.11 19.15
N MET A 12 -7.87 -18.07 18.29
CA MET A 12 -7.05 -18.45 17.13
C MET A 12 -7.57 -17.98 15.75
N THR A 13 -8.64 -17.18 15.65
CA THR A 13 -9.24 -16.83 14.33
C THR A 13 -9.33 -15.32 14.05
N GLY A 14 -8.24 -14.59 14.28
CA GLY A 14 -8.19 -13.15 14.03
C GLY A 14 -6.90 -12.64 13.41
N CYS A 15 -6.19 -13.44 12.59
CA CYS A 15 -5.06 -12.91 11.83
C CYS A 15 -5.59 -12.00 10.72
N ALA A 16 -5.69 -10.71 10.99
CA ALA A 16 -5.94 -9.69 9.97
C ALA A 16 -4.85 -9.79 8.89
N LYS A 17 -5.24 -10.18 7.67
CA LYS A 17 -4.30 -10.37 6.56
C LYS A 17 -4.05 -9.03 5.90
N ASN A 18 -2.81 -8.56 5.93
CA ASN A 18 -2.37 -7.43 5.11
C ASN A 18 -2.24 -7.89 3.67
N TYR A 19 -2.87 -7.19 2.73
CA TYR A 19 -2.69 -7.46 1.30
C TYR A 19 -3.00 -6.23 0.45
N ASN A 20 -2.43 -6.21 -0.76
CA ASN A 20 -2.72 -5.20 -1.78
C ASN A 20 -3.80 -5.75 -2.71
N ASN A 21 -4.77 -4.91 -3.06
CA ASN A 21 -5.76 -5.26 -4.07
C ASN A 21 -5.06 -5.39 -5.42
N GLU A 22 -5.52 -6.35 -6.24
CA GLU A 22 -4.89 -6.63 -7.53
C GLU A 22 -5.06 -5.50 -8.55
N VAL A 23 -6.06 -4.63 -8.36
CA VAL A 23 -6.37 -3.54 -9.29
C VAL A 23 -5.90 -2.22 -8.71
N ALA A 24 -5.11 -1.49 -9.50
CA ALA A 24 -4.83 -0.08 -9.30
C ALA A 24 -5.61 0.73 -10.33
N THR A 25 -6.11 1.90 -9.94
CA THR A 25 -6.75 2.83 -10.86
C THR A 25 -5.85 4.00 -11.20
N TYR A 26 -6.02 4.60 -12.37
CA TYR A 26 -5.35 5.84 -12.72
C TYR A 26 -6.31 6.85 -13.37
N GLU A 27 -6.03 8.13 -13.13
CA GLU A 27 -6.68 9.25 -13.80
C GLU A 27 -5.63 10.25 -14.30
N ALA A 28 -5.93 10.96 -15.38
CA ALA A 28 -5.08 12.03 -15.86
C ALA A 28 -5.30 13.28 -15.00
N VAL A 29 -4.21 13.95 -14.61
CA VAL A 29 -4.21 15.22 -13.89
C VAL A 29 -3.36 16.24 -14.66
N SER A 30 -3.35 17.50 -14.23
CA SER A 30 -2.69 18.60 -14.96
C SER A 30 -1.22 18.33 -15.33
N ASN A 31 -0.48 17.61 -14.47
CA ASN A 31 0.96 17.37 -14.61
C ASN A 31 1.33 15.89 -14.66
N GLY A 32 0.45 15.04 -15.19
CA GLY A 32 0.72 13.60 -15.35
C GLY A 32 -0.49 12.77 -14.97
N TYR A 33 -0.27 11.77 -14.11
CA TYR A 33 -1.29 10.82 -13.72
C TYR A 33 -1.31 10.63 -12.22
N ARG A 34 -2.51 10.47 -11.68
CA ARG A 34 -2.71 10.04 -10.30
C ARG A 34 -3.06 8.56 -10.31
N ILE A 35 -2.28 7.75 -9.60
CA ILE A 35 -2.52 6.32 -9.41
C ILE A 35 -3.06 6.11 -8.00
N THR A 36 -4.15 5.37 -7.88
CA THR A 36 -4.71 4.96 -6.60
C THR A 36 -4.54 3.46 -6.46
N VAL A 37 -3.84 3.05 -5.40
CA VAL A 37 -3.73 1.66 -4.96
C VAL A 37 -4.52 1.47 -3.67
N ASN A 38 -5.14 0.31 -3.52
CA ASN A 38 -5.96 -0.03 -2.36
C ASN A 38 -5.48 -1.34 -1.74
N GLY A 39 -5.75 -1.53 -0.46
CA GLY A 39 -5.42 -2.78 0.21
C GLY A 39 -6.00 -2.85 1.61
N MET A 40 -5.98 -4.06 2.17
CA MET A 40 -6.34 -4.27 3.56
C MET A 40 -5.11 -4.17 4.44
N ARG A 41 -5.24 -3.47 5.56
CA ARG A 41 -4.25 -3.43 6.63
C ARG A 41 -4.88 -3.76 7.96
N GLY A 42 -4.15 -4.46 8.82
CA GLY A 42 -4.52 -4.67 10.20
C GLY A 42 -4.65 -3.32 10.90
N ASN A 43 -5.69 -3.16 11.71
CA ASN A 43 -5.89 -1.91 12.42
C ASN A 43 -4.78 -1.74 13.47
N MET A 44 -3.97 -0.71 13.30
CA MET A 44 -3.10 -0.20 14.37
C MET A 44 -3.96 0.59 15.35
N ALA A 45 -4.78 -0.11 16.11
CA ALA A 45 -5.60 0.54 17.10
C ALA A 45 -4.73 0.94 18.30
N HIS A 46 -4.73 2.22 18.64
CA HIS A 46 -4.25 2.68 19.95
C HIS A 46 -5.23 2.28 21.07
N ASP A 47 -6.42 1.77 20.72
CA ASP A 47 -7.40 1.23 21.65
C ASP A 47 -7.59 -0.31 21.46
N PRO A 48 -7.59 -1.11 22.54
CA PRO A 48 -7.73 -2.58 22.43
C PRO A 48 -9.12 -3.07 21.97
N ILE A 49 -10.16 -2.26 22.07
CA ILE A 49 -11.55 -2.61 21.72
C ILE A 49 -11.71 -2.66 20.20
N SER A 50 -11.13 -1.70 19.49
CA SER A 50 -11.09 -1.65 18.02
C SER A 50 -10.38 -2.86 17.42
N LEU A 51 -9.34 -3.39 18.09
CA LEU A 51 -8.68 -4.64 17.73
C LEU A 51 -9.60 -5.87 17.82
N ILE A 52 -10.51 -5.90 18.80
CA ILE A 52 -11.44 -7.01 19.02
C ILE A 52 -12.58 -7.01 17.99
N PHE A 53 -13.07 -5.84 17.60
CA PHE A 53 -14.27 -5.71 16.75
C PHE A 53 -13.98 -5.41 15.27
N ARG A 54 -12.80 -4.87 14.93
CA ARG A 54 -12.42 -4.51 13.56
C ARG A 54 -10.95 -4.88 13.35
N GLY A 55 -10.68 -6.13 12.96
CA GLY A 55 -9.31 -6.62 12.79
C GLY A 55 -8.51 -5.92 11.68
N SER A 56 -9.18 -5.41 10.64
CA SER A 56 -8.55 -4.77 9.49
C SER A 56 -9.43 -3.70 8.87
N SER A 57 -8.82 -2.72 8.21
CA SER A 57 -9.50 -1.70 7.40
C SER A 57 -8.92 -1.63 5.99
N GLU A 58 -9.76 -1.24 5.04
CA GLU A 58 -9.31 -0.85 3.72
C GLU A 58 -8.62 0.52 3.81
N VAL A 59 -7.47 0.63 3.18
CA VAL A 59 -6.70 1.86 3.06
C VAL A 59 -6.28 2.06 1.62
N SER A 60 -6.04 3.31 1.26
CA SER A 60 -5.66 3.70 -0.09
C SER A 60 -4.41 4.57 -0.05
N GLU A 61 -3.60 4.48 -1.10
CA GLU A 61 -2.46 5.36 -1.33
C GLU A 61 -2.56 5.97 -2.72
N VAL A 62 -2.17 7.24 -2.81
CA VAL A 62 -2.18 8.01 -4.04
C VAL A 62 -0.75 8.32 -4.43
N ILE A 63 -0.35 7.86 -5.61
CA ILE A 63 0.99 8.09 -6.17
C ILE A 63 0.85 8.90 -7.46
N ASN A 64 1.41 10.10 -7.48
CA ASN A 64 1.45 10.92 -8.68
C ASN A 64 2.66 10.53 -9.54
N VAL A 65 2.44 10.19 -10.80
CA VAL A 65 3.51 9.81 -11.73
C VAL A 65 3.48 10.68 -12.97
N PRO A 66 4.64 10.98 -13.60
CA PRO A 66 4.68 11.79 -14.81
C PRO A 66 4.08 11.08 -16.04
N ARG A 67 4.04 9.74 -16.04
CA ARG A 67 3.59 8.90 -17.16
C ARG A 67 3.10 7.54 -16.68
N ILE A 68 2.28 6.88 -17.51
CA ILE A 68 1.73 5.51 -17.31
C ILE A 68 2.26 4.51 -18.35
N SER A 69 3.48 4.74 -18.84
CA SER A 69 4.15 3.86 -19.81
C SER A 69 5.66 3.80 -19.52
N GLY A 70 6.27 2.65 -19.82
CA GLY A 70 7.70 2.42 -19.57
C GLY A 70 8.03 2.33 -18.08
N ILE A 71 9.24 2.75 -17.70
CA ILE A 71 9.70 2.74 -16.30
C ILE A 71 9.75 4.19 -15.80
N VAL A 72 9.21 4.46 -14.63
CA VAL A 72 9.32 5.70 -13.85
C VAL A 72 10.23 5.42 -12.66
N GLN A 73 11.38 6.08 -12.60
CA GLN A 73 12.28 5.97 -11.45
C GLN A 73 11.69 6.70 -10.23
N GLY A 74 11.98 6.22 -9.02
CA GLY A 74 11.46 6.83 -7.79
C GLY A 74 11.80 8.32 -7.67
N ASN A 75 12.96 8.75 -8.15
CA ASN A 75 13.36 10.15 -8.15
C ASN A 75 12.61 11.04 -9.16
N GLU A 76 11.83 10.46 -10.08
CA GLU A 76 10.94 11.17 -10.99
C GLU A 76 9.54 11.38 -10.38
N ILE A 77 9.21 10.66 -9.30
CA ILE A 77 7.91 10.76 -8.61
C ILE A 77 7.89 12.05 -7.79
N PRO A 78 6.98 13.00 -8.06
CA PRO A 78 6.90 14.23 -7.28
C PRO A 78 6.52 13.94 -5.83
N THR A 79 7.28 14.50 -4.90
CA THR A 79 7.00 14.44 -3.46
C THR A 79 6.83 15.86 -2.91
N GLU A 80 5.86 16.03 -2.01
CA GLU A 80 5.65 17.31 -1.34
C GLU A 80 6.84 17.67 -0.45
N LYS A 81 7.05 18.97 -0.25
CA LYS A 81 8.13 19.46 0.61
C LYS A 81 7.88 18.97 2.04
N GLY A 82 8.86 18.28 2.63
CA GLY A 82 8.77 17.70 3.97
C GLY A 82 8.38 16.22 4.00
N HIS A 83 8.15 15.60 2.84
CA HIS A 83 7.95 14.15 2.71
C HIS A 83 9.22 13.47 2.20
N TYR A 84 9.42 12.20 2.60
CA TYR A 84 10.51 11.37 2.09
C TYR A 84 10.39 11.18 0.59
N LYS A 85 11.54 11.15 -0.09
CA LYS A 85 11.62 10.85 -1.52
C LYS A 85 11.43 9.36 -1.76
N TYR A 86 11.15 9.01 -3.00
CA TYR A 86 11.12 7.61 -3.44
C TYR A 86 12.45 7.20 -4.07
N LEU A 87 12.86 5.97 -3.76
CA LEU A 87 13.87 5.19 -4.49
C LEU A 87 13.18 4.03 -5.21
N GLY A 88 13.90 3.31 -6.07
CA GLY A 88 13.35 2.20 -6.85
C GLY A 88 12.63 2.66 -8.11
N PHE A 89 11.58 1.95 -8.52
CA PHE A 89 10.85 2.23 -9.75
C PHE A 89 9.37 1.80 -9.74
N ILE A 90 8.62 2.35 -10.69
CA ILE A 90 7.32 1.83 -11.14
C ILE A 90 7.45 1.49 -12.63
N SER A 91 7.07 0.28 -13.04
CA SER A 91 7.06 -0.13 -14.44
C SER A 91 5.66 -0.38 -14.96
N PHE A 92 5.39 0.05 -16.19
CA PHE A 92 4.12 -0.09 -16.88
C PHE A 92 4.32 -0.89 -18.17
N VAL A 93 3.80 -2.12 -18.21
CA VAL A 93 3.94 -3.04 -19.36
C VAL A 93 2.61 -3.78 -19.56
N ASP A 94 2.08 -3.76 -20.78
CA ASP A 94 0.89 -4.52 -21.19
C ASP A 94 -0.33 -4.39 -20.26
N GLY A 95 -0.64 -3.16 -19.84
CA GLY A 95 -1.77 -2.88 -18.93
C GLY A 95 -1.55 -3.34 -17.49
N LYS A 96 -0.33 -3.76 -17.14
CA LYS A 96 0.10 -4.05 -15.78
C LYS A 96 1.01 -2.96 -15.26
N MET A 97 1.01 -2.81 -13.94
CA MET A 97 1.91 -1.94 -13.20
C MET A 97 2.64 -2.78 -12.15
N ILE A 98 3.96 -2.61 -12.06
CA ILE A 98 4.77 -3.15 -10.96
C ILE A 98 5.31 -1.97 -10.17
N ILE A 99 5.09 -1.99 -8.86
CA ILE A 99 5.67 -1.03 -7.92
C ILE A 99 6.78 -1.75 -7.16
N ASP A 100 7.97 -1.18 -7.20
CA ASP A 100 9.12 -1.58 -6.39
C ASP A 100 9.80 -0.30 -5.88
N LEU A 101 9.22 0.27 -4.82
CA LEU A 101 9.62 1.54 -4.24
C LEU A 101 10.12 1.37 -2.80
N GLN A 102 11.01 2.27 -2.42
CA GLN A 102 11.49 2.47 -1.06
C GLN A 102 11.37 3.94 -0.71
N TYR A 103 11.21 4.24 0.58
CA TYR A 103 11.31 5.61 1.07
C TYR A 103 12.77 5.94 1.40
N ASP A 104 13.23 7.09 0.96
CA ASP A 104 14.53 7.61 1.36
C ASP A 104 14.42 8.30 2.73
N ASP A 105 14.37 7.49 3.80
CA ASP A 105 14.29 7.97 5.19
C ASP A 105 15.68 8.37 5.69
N TYR A 106 16.11 9.55 5.23
CA TYR A 106 17.37 10.18 5.62
C TYR A 106 17.48 10.46 7.13
N ASP A 107 16.36 10.64 7.84
CA ASP A 107 16.37 10.98 9.27
C ASP A 107 16.82 9.78 10.11
N ARG A 108 16.43 8.57 9.70
CA ARG A 108 16.81 7.32 10.36
C ARG A 108 17.96 6.60 9.67
N GLY A 109 18.37 7.06 8.49
CA GLY A 109 19.39 6.40 7.67
C GLY A 109 18.93 5.03 7.15
N THR A 110 17.62 4.86 6.94
CA THR A 110 17.01 3.60 6.49
C THR A 110 16.27 3.79 5.17
N THR A 111 16.08 2.71 4.42
CA THR A 111 15.31 2.72 3.17
C THR A 111 14.18 1.69 3.22
N PRO A 112 13.14 1.91 4.04
CA PRO A 112 12.07 0.92 4.19
C PRO A 112 11.32 0.75 2.87
N ASP A 113 11.02 -0.51 2.53
CA ASP A 113 10.19 -0.85 1.38
C ASP A 113 8.78 -0.26 1.53
N SER A 114 8.21 0.20 0.43
CA SER A 114 6.82 0.63 0.40
C SER A 114 5.89 -0.56 0.63
N TRP A 115 4.87 -0.37 1.47
CA TRP A 115 3.79 -1.34 1.67
C TRP A 115 3.00 -1.63 0.38
N TRP A 116 3.18 -0.79 -0.63
CA TRP A 116 2.52 -0.85 -1.92
C TRP A 116 3.38 -1.50 -3.00
N ASN A 117 4.51 -2.11 -2.64
CA ASN A 117 5.26 -2.94 -3.57
C ASN A 117 4.43 -4.15 -4.00
N GLY A 118 4.45 -4.46 -5.29
CA GLY A 118 3.63 -5.52 -5.87
C GLY A 118 3.33 -5.35 -7.34
N SER A 119 2.56 -6.30 -7.87
CA SER A 119 2.06 -6.29 -9.25
C SER A 119 0.56 -6.03 -9.27
N TYR A 120 0.15 -5.16 -10.18
CA TYR A 120 -1.21 -4.65 -10.29
C TYR A 120 -1.70 -4.71 -11.73
N ILE A 121 -3.00 -4.95 -11.91
CA ILE A 121 -3.73 -4.67 -13.13
C ILE A 121 -4.07 -3.18 -13.11
N LEU A 122 -3.67 -2.45 -14.13
CA LEU A 122 -3.85 -1.00 -14.19
C LEU A 122 -5.11 -0.66 -15.01
N LYS A 123 -6.09 -0.01 -14.39
CA LYS A 123 -7.34 0.40 -15.03
C LYS A 123 -7.54 1.91 -14.96
N ARG A 124 -8.21 2.50 -15.94
CA ARG A 124 -8.63 3.90 -15.84
C ARG A 124 -9.72 4.01 -14.76
N ALA A 125 -9.69 5.07 -13.96
CA ALA A 125 -10.79 5.42 -13.06
C ALA A 125 -12.07 5.74 -13.87
N GLU A 126 -13.22 5.30 -13.39
CA GLU A 126 -14.53 5.58 -14.00
C GLU A 126 -15.07 6.96 -13.62
#